data_AF-Q9GLN1-F1
#
_entry.id   AF-Q9GLN1-F1
#
_cell.length_a   1.000
_cell.length_b   1.000
_cell.length_c   1.000
_cell.angle_alpha   90.00
_cell.angle_beta   90.00
_cell.angle_gamma   90.00
#
_symmetry.space_group_name_H-M   'P 1'
#
loop_
_entity.id
_entity.type
_entity.pdbx_description
1 polymer ?
#
loop_
_entity_poly.entity_id
_entity_poly.type
_entity_poly.pdbx_seq_one_letter_code
_entity_poly.pdbx_strand_id
1 'polypeptide(L)'
;RFLKVKNWETDVVLTDTLHLKSTLETGCTEHICMGSIMFPSQHTRRPEDIRTKEQLFPLAKEFIDQYYSSIKRFGSKAHMERLEEVNKDIESTSTYQLKDTELIYGAKHAWRNASRCVGRIQWSKLQVFDARDCTTAHGMF
;
A
#
# COMPACT_ATOMS: atom_id res chain seq x y z
N ARG A 1 20.57 -7.97 2.58
CA ARG A 1 19.57 -9.02 2.90
C ARG A 1 18.84 -8.72 4.20
N PHE A 2 19.51 -8.18 5.21
CA PHE A 2 18.89 -7.77 6.47
C PHE A 2 19.60 -6.52 7.00
N LEU A 3 18.89 -5.69 7.73
CA LEU A 3 19.44 -4.54 8.46
C LEU A 3 19.17 -4.76 9.96
N LYS A 4 20.09 -4.29 10.82
CA LYS A 4 19.95 -4.41 12.28
C LYS A 4 19.59 -3.06 12.88
N VAL A 5 18.66 -3.05 13.83
CA VAL A 5 18.26 -1.86 14.59
C VAL A 5 18.45 -2.17 16.06
N LYS A 6 19.17 -1.31 16.78
CA LYS A 6 19.48 -1.47 18.21
C LYS A 6 18.69 -0.46 19.04
N ASN A 7 18.06 -0.93 20.10
CA ASN A 7 17.60 -0.07 21.18
C ASN A 7 18.77 0.13 22.18
N TRP A 8 19.16 1.38 22.43
CA TRP A 8 20.33 1.69 23.26
C TRP A 8 20.05 1.70 24.76
N GLU A 9 18.79 1.66 25.18
CA GLU A 9 18.37 1.61 26.58
C GLU A 9 18.25 0.16 27.08
N THR A 10 17.72 -0.73 26.24
CA THR A 10 17.43 -2.14 26.57
C THR A 10 18.39 -3.13 25.95
N ASP A 11 19.32 -2.66 25.11
CA ASP A 11 20.24 -3.46 24.28
C ASP A 11 19.57 -4.46 23.31
N VAL A 12 18.24 -4.46 23.19
CA VAL A 12 17.51 -5.31 22.24
C VAL A 12 17.89 -4.96 20.80
N VAL A 13 18.20 -5.98 20.01
CA VAL A 13 18.49 -5.85 18.57
C VAL A 13 17.42 -6.54 17.74
N LEU A 14 16.81 -5.78 16.85
CA LEU A 14 15.85 -6.28 15.86
C LEU A 14 16.52 -6.41 14.49
N THR A 15 16.03 -7.34 13.68
CA THR A 15 16.51 -7.57 12.31
C THR A 15 15.39 -7.29 11.33
N ASP A 16 15.57 -6.28 10.47
CA ASP A 16 14.63 -5.90 9.44
C ASP A 16 14.94 -6.62 8.12
N THR A 17 13.93 -7.29 7.58
CA THR A 17 13.91 -7.84 6.22
C THR A 17 12.82 -7.20 5.34
N LEU A 18 11.93 -6.41 5.93
CA LEU A 18 10.76 -5.84 5.27
C LEU A 18 11.14 -4.66 4.35
N HIS A 19 12.23 -3.94 4.63
CA HIS A 19 12.75 -2.87 3.78
C HIS A 19 13.00 -3.32 2.33
N LEU A 20 13.27 -4.61 2.10
CA LEU A 20 13.45 -5.18 0.76
C LEU A 20 12.17 -5.14 -0.09
N LYS A 21 11.01 -4.97 0.55
CA LYS A 21 9.71 -4.79 -0.13
C LYS A 21 9.34 -3.32 -0.31
N SER A 22 10.25 -2.38 -0.05
CA SER A 22 9.98 -0.97 -0.32
C SER A 22 9.84 -0.75 -1.83
N THR A 23 8.69 -0.26 -2.25
CA THR A 23 8.40 0.06 -3.66
C THR A 23 8.50 1.55 -3.96
N LEU A 24 8.68 2.38 -2.93
CA LEU A 24 8.76 3.82 -3.04
C LEU A 24 10.10 4.34 -2.55
N GLU A 25 10.55 5.42 -3.17
CA GLU A 25 11.76 6.14 -2.79
C GLU A 25 11.52 6.99 -1.53
N THR A 26 12.59 7.18 -0.75
CA THR A 26 12.57 8.00 0.48
C THR A 26 13.00 9.45 0.24
N GLY A 27 13.57 9.76 -0.93
CA GLY A 27 14.19 11.04 -1.26
C GLY A 27 15.64 11.20 -0.80
N CYS A 28 16.17 10.27 0.01
CA CYS A 28 17.58 10.27 0.37
C CYS A 28 18.43 9.64 -0.74
N THR A 29 19.68 10.09 -0.87
CA THR A 29 20.70 9.46 -1.72
C THR A 29 21.81 8.86 -0.85
N GLU A 30 22.77 8.17 -1.46
CA GLU A 30 23.95 7.66 -0.75
C GLU A 30 24.77 8.78 -0.09
N HIS A 31 24.71 10.00 -0.63
CA HIS A 31 25.51 11.13 -0.17
C HIS A 31 24.72 12.17 0.64
N ILE A 32 23.38 12.18 0.54
CA ILE A 32 22.54 13.21 1.15
C ILE A 32 21.33 12.57 1.85
N CYS A 33 21.21 12.83 3.15
CA CYS A 33 20.02 12.48 3.92
C CYS A 33 19.03 13.64 3.95
N MET A 34 17.78 13.37 3.53
CA MET A 34 16.66 14.33 3.55
C MET A 34 15.65 14.01 4.66
N GLY A 35 16.05 13.29 5.71
CA GLY A 35 15.13 12.77 6.73
C GLY A 35 14.36 13.83 7.53
N SER A 36 14.88 15.06 7.61
CA SER A 36 14.23 16.19 8.29
C SER A 36 13.31 17.02 7.40
N ILE A 37 13.25 16.73 6.08
CA ILE A 37 12.37 17.45 5.16
C ILE A 37 10.91 17.04 5.44
N MET A 38 10.07 18.04 5.72
CA MET A 38 8.68 17.80 6.12
C MET A 38 7.85 17.21 4.97
N PHE A 39 7.97 17.76 3.76
CA PHE A 39 7.19 17.34 2.59
C PHE A 39 8.11 17.07 1.38
N PRO A 40 8.85 15.94 1.37
CA PRO A 40 9.61 15.55 0.20
C PRO A 40 8.63 15.15 -0.93
N SER A 41 9.02 15.43 -2.19
CA SER A 41 8.18 15.16 -3.35
C SER A 41 7.83 13.68 -3.49
N GLN A 42 8.72 12.78 -3.06
CA GLN A 42 8.50 11.32 -3.07
C GLN A 42 7.33 10.86 -2.18
N HIS A 43 6.97 11.64 -1.15
CA HIS A 43 5.80 11.38 -0.29
C HIS A 43 4.53 12.09 -0.78
N THR A 44 4.59 12.80 -1.90
CA THR A 44 3.47 13.51 -2.49
C THR A 44 3.03 12.81 -3.78
N ARG A 45 1.72 12.75 -4.01
CA ARG A 45 1.13 12.33 -5.29
C ARG A 45 0.46 13.53 -5.92
N ARG A 46 0.84 13.88 -7.14
CA ARG A 46 0.27 15.02 -7.86
C ARG A 46 -0.92 14.55 -8.71
N PRO A 47 -1.88 15.44 -9.02
CA PRO A 47 -3.03 15.09 -9.85
C PRO A 47 -2.65 14.55 -11.24
N GLU A 48 -1.54 15.02 -11.79
CA GLU A 48 -1.01 14.59 -13.09
C GLU A 48 -0.33 13.20 -13.06
N ASP A 49 -0.04 12.65 -11.88
CA ASP A 49 0.65 11.36 -11.73
C ASP A 49 -0.34 10.17 -11.91
N ILE A 50 -1.19 10.23 -12.94
CA ILE A 50 -2.15 9.18 -13.30
C ILE A 50 -1.39 8.05 -13.97
N ARG A 51 -1.62 6.82 -13.49
CA ARG A 51 -0.92 5.63 -13.99
C ARG A 51 -1.50 5.21 -15.35
N THR A 52 -0.61 4.85 -16.26
CA THR A 52 -1.00 4.20 -17.52
C THR A 52 -1.37 2.73 -17.28
N LYS A 53 -1.99 2.07 -18.26
CA LYS A 53 -2.35 0.65 -18.17
C LYS A 53 -1.13 -0.24 -17.88
N GLU A 54 -0.02 0.06 -18.57
CA GLU A 54 1.25 -0.68 -18.47
C GLU A 54 1.87 -0.57 -17.08
N GLN A 55 1.69 0.59 -16.42
CA GLN A 55 2.14 0.80 -15.05
C GLN A 55 1.16 0.22 -14.01
N LEU A 56 -0.15 0.23 -14.32
CA LEU A 56 -1.19 -0.12 -13.36
C LEU A 56 -1.24 -1.62 -13.07
N PHE A 57 -1.13 -2.47 -14.11
CA PHE A 57 -1.26 -3.92 -13.92
C PHE A 57 -0.21 -4.53 -12.96
N PRO A 58 1.10 -4.24 -13.07
CA PRO A 58 2.08 -4.74 -12.12
C PRO A 58 1.78 -4.35 -10.66
N LEU A 59 1.28 -3.14 -10.45
CA LEU A 59 0.96 -2.60 -9.13
C LEU A 59 -0.33 -3.22 -8.56
N ALA A 60 -1.33 -3.44 -9.42
CA ALA A 60 -2.55 -4.15 -9.05
C ALA A 60 -2.22 -5.61 -8.68
N LYS A 61 -1.42 -6.30 -9.50
CA LYS A 61 -0.95 -7.66 -9.23
C LYS A 61 -0.23 -7.76 -7.89
N GLU A 62 0.72 -6.86 -7.61
CA GLU A 62 1.45 -6.86 -6.33
C GLU A 62 0.50 -6.73 -5.13
N PHE A 63 -0.48 -5.83 -5.22
CA PHE A 63 -1.48 -5.65 -4.18
C PHE A 63 -2.36 -6.89 -3.99
N ILE A 64 -2.86 -7.49 -5.09
CA ILE A 64 -3.68 -8.70 -5.04
C ILE A 64 -2.88 -9.89 -4.48
N ASP A 65 -1.63 -10.07 -4.91
CA ASP A 65 -0.71 -11.07 -4.35
C ASP A 65 -0.54 -10.88 -2.84
N GLN A 66 -0.38 -9.64 -2.39
CA GLN A 66 -0.25 -9.29 -0.98
C GLN A 66 -1.53 -9.61 -0.19
N TYR A 67 -2.70 -9.24 -0.73
CA TYR A 67 -4.00 -9.54 -0.13
C TYR A 67 -4.21 -11.05 0.02
N TYR A 68 -4.04 -11.83 -1.05
CA TYR A 68 -4.22 -13.29 -1.03
C TYR A 68 -3.20 -14.00 -0.15
N SER A 69 -1.98 -13.47 -0.05
CA SER A 69 -0.98 -13.94 0.92
C SER A 69 -1.45 -13.74 2.35
N SER A 70 -2.06 -12.58 2.67
CA SER A 70 -2.52 -12.25 4.03
C SER A 70 -3.63 -13.17 4.52
N ILE A 71 -4.52 -13.61 3.63
CA ILE A 71 -5.62 -14.53 3.93
C ILE A 71 -5.24 -16.01 3.72
N LYS A 72 -3.94 -16.30 3.56
CA LYS A 72 -3.39 -17.66 3.36
C LYS A 72 -4.00 -18.41 2.17
N ARG A 73 -4.31 -17.68 1.08
CA ARG A 73 -4.87 -18.23 -0.16
C ARG A 73 -4.04 -17.89 -1.41
N PHE A 74 -2.78 -17.54 -1.21
CA PHE A 74 -1.85 -17.33 -2.31
C PHE A 74 -1.77 -18.59 -3.19
N GLY A 75 -1.80 -18.39 -4.50
CA GLY A 75 -1.82 -19.46 -5.50
C GLY A 75 -3.13 -20.25 -5.63
N SER A 76 -4.17 -19.92 -4.88
CA SER A 76 -5.48 -20.60 -4.98
C SER A 76 -6.21 -20.28 -6.30
N LYS A 77 -7.23 -21.07 -6.64
CA LYS A 77 -8.09 -20.82 -7.81
C LYS A 77 -8.70 -19.40 -7.78
N ALA A 78 -9.26 -18.99 -6.65
CA ALA A 78 -9.81 -17.65 -6.46
C ALA A 78 -8.77 -16.53 -6.64
N HIS A 79 -7.50 -16.79 -6.24
CA HIS A 79 -6.42 -15.84 -6.45
C HIS A 79 -6.13 -15.63 -7.94
N MET A 80 -5.98 -16.72 -8.70
CA MET A 80 -5.71 -16.66 -10.14
C MET A 80 -6.88 -16.05 -10.91
N GLU A 81 -8.11 -16.42 -10.57
CA GLU A 81 -9.32 -15.83 -11.17
C GLU A 81 -9.41 -14.33 -10.91
N ARG A 82 -9.06 -13.87 -9.70
CA ARG A 82 -9.04 -12.43 -9.39
C ARG A 82 -7.96 -11.68 -10.17
N LEU A 83 -6.77 -12.26 -10.34
CA LEU A 83 -5.72 -11.63 -11.15
C LEU A 83 -6.14 -11.48 -12.62
N GLU A 84 -6.78 -12.51 -13.17
CA GLU A 84 -7.31 -12.49 -14.54
C GLU A 84 -8.44 -11.45 -14.70
N GLU A 85 -9.36 -11.39 -13.73
CA GLU A 85 -10.43 -10.39 -13.67
C GLU A 85 -9.85 -8.96 -13.70
N VAL A 86 -8.89 -8.68 -12.81
CA VAL A 86 -8.22 -7.38 -12.72
C VAL A 86 -7.45 -7.05 -14.01
N ASN A 87 -6.79 -8.03 -14.64
CA ASN A 87 -6.11 -7.80 -15.91
C ASN A 87 -7.09 -7.35 -16.99
N LYS A 88 -8.20 -8.08 -17.15
CA LYS A 88 -9.25 -7.76 -18.14
C LYS A 88 -9.89 -6.40 -17.90
N ASP A 89 -10.15 -6.06 -16.64
CA ASP A 89 -10.71 -4.75 -16.29
C ASP A 89 -9.76 -3.61 -16.70
N ILE A 90 -8.46 -3.75 -16.41
CA ILE A 90 -7.45 -2.74 -16.76
C ILE A 90 -7.30 -2.64 -18.29
N GLU A 91 -7.27 -3.76 -19.00
CA GLU A 91 -7.16 -3.77 -20.45
C GLU A 91 -8.37 -3.08 -21.11
N SER A 92 -9.58 -3.37 -20.64
CA SER A 92 -10.82 -2.87 -21.23
C SER A 92 -11.19 -1.45 -20.79
N THR A 93 -11.05 -1.12 -19.51
CA THR A 93 -11.52 0.15 -18.93
C THR A 93 -10.40 1.12 -18.52
N SER A 94 -9.13 0.70 -18.62
CA SER A 94 -7.96 1.43 -18.12
C SER A 94 -7.85 1.53 -16.60
N THR A 95 -8.75 0.86 -15.86
CA THR A 95 -8.77 0.83 -14.39
C THR A 95 -9.40 -0.47 -13.90
N TYR A 96 -9.55 -0.65 -12.59
CA TYR A 96 -10.29 -1.75 -12.00
C TYR A 96 -10.93 -1.32 -10.69
N GLN A 97 -11.93 -2.06 -10.22
CA GLN A 97 -12.55 -1.83 -8.93
C GLN A 97 -12.10 -2.85 -7.91
N LEU A 98 -11.78 -2.36 -6.70
CA LEU A 98 -11.49 -3.22 -5.55
C LEU A 98 -12.76 -3.89 -5.04
N LYS A 99 -12.64 -5.11 -4.54
CA LYS A 99 -13.70 -5.74 -3.72
C LYS A 99 -13.70 -5.12 -2.32
N ASP A 100 -14.83 -5.15 -1.62
CA ASP A 100 -14.96 -4.52 -0.30
C ASP A 100 -13.92 -5.02 0.69
N THR A 101 -13.63 -6.33 0.65
CA THR A 101 -12.59 -6.97 1.47
C THR A 101 -11.19 -6.46 1.14
N GLU A 102 -10.93 -6.19 -0.14
CA GLU A 102 -9.66 -5.65 -0.63
C GLU A 102 -9.52 -4.17 -0.21
N LEU A 103 -10.60 -3.38 -0.30
CA LEU A 103 -10.63 -1.99 0.16
C LEU A 103 -10.35 -1.89 1.66
N ILE A 104 -11.02 -2.70 2.47
CA ILE A 104 -10.80 -2.77 3.93
C ILE A 104 -9.34 -3.15 4.24
N TYR A 105 -8.82 -4.15 3.54
CA TYR A 105 -7.43 -4.57 3.69
C TYR A 105 -6.45 -3.45 3.33
N GLY A 106 -6.67 -2.77 2.20
CA GLY A 106 -5.85 -1.66 1.71
C GLY A 106 -5.82 -0.49 2.69
N ALA A 107 -6.98 -0.05 3.19
CA ALA A 107 -7.07 1.03 4.17
C ALA A 107 -6.29 0.71 5.47
N LYS A 108 -6.47 -0.50 6.01
CA LYS A 108 -5.74 -0.95 7.21
C LYS A 108 -4.23 -1.06 6.98
N HIS A 109 -3.81 -1.56 5.82
CA HIS A 109 -2.39 -1.68 5.48
C HIS A 109 -1.75 -0.32 5.22
N ALA A 110 -2.45 0.63 4.60
CA ALA A 110 -1.98 2.00 4.44
C ALA A 110 -1.67 2.64 5.81
N TRP A 111 -2.57 2.50 6.78
CA TRP A 111 -2.32 2.97 8.15
C TRP A 111 -1.15 2.24 8.81
N ARG A 112 -1.09 0.91 8.72
CA ARG A 112 0.03 0.11 9.26
C ARG A 112 1.39 0.56 8.68
N ASN A 113 1.41 0.96 7.42
CA ASN A 113 2.62 1.37 6.71
C ASN A 113 2.96 2.87 6.89
N ALA A 114 2.12 3.65 7.57
CA ALA A 114 2.36 5.08 7.80
C ALA A 114 3.49 5.30 8.82
N SER A 115 4.73 5.41 8.36
CA SER A 115 5.94 5.52 9.19
C SER A 115 5.90 6.66 10.22
N ARG A 116 5.19 7.75 9.92
CA ARG A 116 5.02 8.93 10.79
C ARG A 116 3.92 8.78 11.86
N CYS A 117 3.15 7.69 11.86
CA CYS A 117 2.08 7.46 12.83
C CYS A 117 2.57 6.64 14.03
N VAL A 118 2.51 7.22 15.23
CA VAL A 118 2.85 6.52 16.49
C VAL A 118 1.77 5.53 16.93
N GLY A 119 0.49 5.83 16.63
CA GLY A 119 -0.68 5.05 17.06
C GLY A 119 -0.94 3.75 16.28
N ARG A 120 0.03 3.25 15.52
CA ARG A 120 -0.15 2.12 14.60
C ARG A 120 -0.46 0.80 15.27
N ILE A 121 -0.34 0.65 16.58
CA ILE A 121 -0.73 -0.58 17.28
C ILE A 121 -2.22 -0.93 17.08
N GLN A 122 -3.07 0.08 16.81
CA GLN A 122 -4.51 -0.10 16.57
C GLN A 122 -4.87 -0.35 15.10
N TRP A 123 -3.88 -0.51 14.20
CA TRP A 123 -4.08 -0.53 12.74
C TRP A 123 -5.18 -1.48 12.24
N SER A 124 -5.40 -2.60 12.93
CA SER A 124 -6.41 -3.61 12.57
C SER A 124 -7.84 -3.23 12.97
N LYS A 125 -8.00 -2.31 13.92
CA LYS A 125 -9.28 -1.81 14.45
C LYS A 125 -9.70 -0.50 13.77
N LEU A 126 -9.75 -0.54 12.45
CA LEU A 126 -10.27 0.56 11.62
C LEU A 126 -11.66 0.18 11.10
N GLN A 127 -12.66 1.03 11.38
CA GLN A 127 -13.95 0.99 10.70
C GLN A 127 -13.80 1.65 9.34
N VAL A 128 -14.27 0.98 8.29
CA VAL A 128 -14.25 1.52 6.93
C VAL A 128 -15.69 1.78 6.52
N PHE A 129 -15.95 3.00 6.10
CA PHE A 129 -17.20 3.40 5.46
C PHE A 129 -16.92 3.48 3.96
N ASP A 130 -17.63 2.68 3.18
CA ASP A 130 -17.52 2.70 1.73
C ASP A 130 -18.52 3.73 1.17
N ALA A 131 -17.98 4.73 0.49
CA ALA A 131 -18.74 5.80 -0.14
C ALA A 131 -18.30 5.98 -1.62
N ARG A 132 -17.82 4.90 -2.26
CA ARG A 132 -17.37 4.93 -3.66
C ARG A 132 -18.49 5.24 -4.67
N ASP A 133 -19.75 5.10 -4.26
CA ASP A 133 -20.95 5.44 -5.01
C ASP A 133 -21.41 6.89 -4.82
N CYS A 134 -20.75 7.68 -3.97
CA CYS A 134 -21.09 9.08 -3.74
C CYS A 134 -20.85 9.94 -4.98
N THR A 135 -21.86 10.72 -5.37
CA THR A 135 -21.85 11.54 -6.61
C THR A 135 -22.05 13.03 -6.38
N THR A 136 -22.37 13.46 -5.16
CA THR A 136 -22.70 14.86 -4.86
C THR A 136 -22.01 15.35 -3.59
N ALA A 137 -21.76 16.66 -3.52
CA ALA A 137 -21.22 17.27 -2.30
C ALA A 137 -22.14 17.09 -1.08
N HIS A 138 -23.47 17.05 -1.30
CA HIS A 138 -24.42 16.77 -0.22
C HIS A 138 -24.33 15.32 0.28
N GLY A 139 -24.03 14.34 -0.57
CA GLY A 139 -23.80 12.96 -0.14
C GLY A 139 -22.48 12.77 0.64
N MET A 140 -21.54 13.71 0.50
CA MET A 140 -20.30 13.71 1.28
C MET A 140 -20.46 14.29 2.69
N PHE A 141 -21.45 15.16 2.92
CA PHE A 141 -21.70 15.85 4.19
C PHE A 141 -22.64 15.03 5.08
#